data_AF-A0A958C1U7-F1
#
_entry.id   AF-A0A958C1U7-F1
#
_cell.length_a   1.000
_cell.length_b   1.000
_cell.length_c   1.000
_cell.angle_alpha   90.00
_cell.angle_beta   90.00
_cell.angle_gamma   90.00
#
_symmetry.space_group_name_H-M   'P 1'
#
loop_
_entity.id
_entity.type
_entity.pdbx_description
1 polymer ?
#
loop_
_entity_poly.entity_id
_entity_poly.type
_entity_poly.pdbx_seq_one_letter_code
_entity_poly.pdbx_strand_id
1 'polypeptide(L)'
;NRPIPPTDLRTDNLPPDAPFTYRSTLSFVLPGQTTPPELTAPDGQTFPPTRFIANPTGSIAHFIVAADWPSGDYQLSIPNLPIPETHPLFSILHSPFSIHNRPRQFTPPPMDAPLDANFNDLVTVLGYDLPQRRAEPGGSFPITLHMRAERTMGRHLAIFNHLLDVDLIQRGGVDRIPQNFYTTLLWVPGEIVSDAYEVPIDP
;
A
#
# COMPACT_ATOMS: atom_id res chain seq x y z
N ASN A 1 -16.48 -25.00 -7.50
CA ASN A 1 -15.83 -23.74 -7.07
C ASN A 1 -16.68 -23.03 -6.03
N ARG A 2 -16.34 -23.17 -4.74
CA ARG A 2 -16.87 -22.26 -3.71
C ARG A 2 -16.11 -20.93 -3.81
N PRO A 3 -16.77 -19.78 -3.65
CA PRO A 3 -16.07 -18.50 -3.53
C PRO A 3 -15.15 -18.54 -2.30
N ILE A 4 -13.90 -18.15 -2.47
CA ILE A 4 -12.97 -17.94 -1.36
C ILE A 4 -13.45 -16.69 -0.62
N PRO A 5 -13.72 -16.75 0.69
CA PRO A 5 -14.19 -15.59 1.43
C PRO A 5 -13.09 -14.50 1.49
N PRO A 6 -13.44 -13.20 1.56
CA PRO A 6 -12.46 -12.11 1.57
C PRO A 6 -11.40 -12.22 2.67
N THR A 7 -11.73 -12.90 3.77
CA THR A 7 -10.84 -13.20 4.90
C THR A 7 -9.70 -14.13 4.51
N ASP A 8 -9.94 -15.06 3.59
CA ASP A 8 -8.96 -16.06 3.14
C ASP A 8 -8.12 -15.52 1.97
N LEU A 9 -8.46 -14.32 1.46
CA LEU A 9 -7.64 -13.56 0.50
C LEU A 9 -6.61 -12.67 1.21
N ARG A 10 -6.70 -12.52 2.54
CA ARG A 10 -5.79 -11.69 3.32
C ARG A 10 -4.50 -12.44 3.63
N THR A 11 -3.37 -11.84 3.34
CA THR A 11 -2.02 -12.37 3.62
C THR A 11 -1.19 -11.42 4.48
N ASP A 12 -1.83 -10.36 4.99
CA ASP A 12 -1.24 -9.28 5.75
C ASP A 12 -1.21 -9.53 7.27
N ASN A 13 -1.66 -10.70 7.73
CA ASN A 13 -1.80 -11.10 9.14
C ASN A 13 -2.67 -10.15 9.99
N LEU A 14 -3.51 -9.31 9.37
CA LEU A 14 -4.46 -8.47 10.10
C LEU A 14 -5.76 -9.24 10.41
N PRO A 15 -6.50 -8.85 11.47
CA PRO A 15 -7.80 -9.42 11.79
C PRO A 15 -8.76 -9.39 10.59
N PRO A 16 -9.65 -10.39 10.44
CA PRO A 16 -10.66 -10.44 9.37
C PRO A 16 -11.52 -9.18 9.20
N ASP A 17 -11.80 -8.48 10.30
CA ASP A 17 -12.60 -7.27 10.40
C ASP A 17 -11.79 -5.98 10.24
N ALA A 18 -10.46 -6.07 10.14
CA ALA A 18 -9.64 -4.89 9.90
C ALA A 18 -9.99 -4.28 8.53
N PRO A 19 -10.04 -2.95 8.40
CA PRO A 19 -10.44 -2.29 7.16
C PRO A 19 -9.57 -2.74 5.97
N PHE A 20 -10.22 -3.09 4.86
CA PHE A 20 -9.57 -3.47 3.59
C PHE A 20 -8.99 -2.21 2.93
N THR A 21 -7.72 -2.22 2.52
CA THR A 21 -7.05 -1.04 1.95
C THR A 21 -6.54 -1.31 0.53
N TYR A 22 -7.26 -0.80 -0.47
CA TYR A 22 -6.73 -0.61 -1.82
C TYR A 22 -6.40 0.88 -2.02
N ARG A 23 -5.94 1.29 -3.20
CA ARG A 23 -6.04 2.71 -3.60
C ARG A 23 -7.50 3.13 -3.47
N SER A 24 -7.82 3.80 -2.37
CA SER A 24 -9.16 4.23 -2.09
C SER A 24 -9.39 5.54 -2.84
N THR A 25 -10.34 5.50 -3.78
CA THR A 25 -10.89 6.73 -4.34
C THR A 25 -12.01 7.17 -3.42
N LEU A 26 -11.88 8.35 -2.82
CA LEU A 26 -12.98 9.00 -2.11
C LEU A 26 -13.71 9.88 -3.12
N SER A 27 -15.03 9.72 -3.21
CA SER A 27 -15.85 10.52 -4.12
C SER A 27 -16.96 11.21 -3.34
N PHE A 28 -17.04 12.52 -3.45
CA PHE A 28 -18.05 13.34 -2.81
C PHE A 28 -18.94 13.98 -3.86
N VAL A 29 -20.25 13.84 -3.70
CA VAL A 29 -21.25 14.53 -4.51
C VAL A 29 -21.71 15.75 -3.73
N LEU A 30 -21.59 16.93 -4.32
CA LEU A 30 -21.85 18.22 -3.68
C LEU A 30 -22.92 19.00 -4.47
N PRO A 31 -24.22 18.74 -4.21
CA PRO A 31 -25.31 19.43 -4.90
C PRO A 31 -25.26 20.95 -4.66
N GLY A 32 -25.50 21.73 -5.71
CA GLY A 32 -25.51 23.20 -5.65
C GLY A 32 -24.17 23.86 -5.34
N GLN A 33 -23.08 23.09 -5.23
CA GLN A 33 -21.73 23.61 -4.96
C GLN A 33 -20.85 23.48 -6.20
N THR A 34 -20.18 24.58 -6.54
CA THR A 34 -19.25 24.66 -7.68
C THR A 34 -17.82 24.98 -7.24
N THR A 35 -17.61 25.28 -5.96
CA THR A 35 -16.29 25.44 -5.36
C THR A 35 -15.68 24.06 -5.08
N PRO A 36 -14.42 23.81 -5.49
CA PRO A 36 -13.72 22.58 -5.12
C PRO A 36 -13.62 22.43 -3.60
N PRO A 37 -13.98 21.27 -3.03
CA PRO A 37 -13.77 21.00 -1.62
C PRO A 37 -12.29 20.70 -1.34
N GLU A 38 -11.92 20.68 -0.08
CA GLU A 38 -10.62 20.22 0.42
C GLU A 38 -10.80 19.18 1.52
N LEU A 39 -9.90 18.21 1.58
CA LEU A 39 -9.78 17.28 2.70
C LEU A 39 -8.68 17.77 3.64
N THR A 40 -8.99 17.95 4.91
CA THR A 40 -8.00 18.24 5.95
C THR A 40 -7.68 16.95 6.70
N ALA A 41 -6.40 16.62 6.79
CA ALA A 41 -5.87 15.44 7.48
C ALA A 41 -5.67 15.67 8.99
N PRO A 42 -5.44 14.60 9.77
CA PRO A 42 -5.20 14.71 11.22
C PRO A 42 -4.01 15.58 11.61
N ASP A 43 -3.00 15.66 10.74
CA ASP A 43 -1.82 16.50 10.93
C ASP A 43 -2.02 17.95 10.44
N GLY A 44 -3.23 18.28 9.97
CA GLY A 44 -3.60 19.60 9.46
C GLY A 44 -3.25 19.83 7.99
N GLN A 45 -2.63 18.87 7.30
CA GLN A 45 -2.37 18.99 5.87
C GLN A 45 -3.68 19.01 5.09
N THR A 46 -3.80 19.91 4.10
CA THR A 46 -4.96 19.94 3.21
C THR A 46 -4.64 19.32 1.85
N PHE A 47 -5.61 18.59 1.32
CA PHE A 47 -5.53 17.90 0.04
C PHE A 47 -6.69 18.36 -0.86
N PRO A 48 -6.40 18.86 -2.08
CA PRO A 48 -7.43 19.14 -3.07
C PRO A 48 -7.87 17.85 -3.79
N PRO A 49 -9.03 17.86 -4.46
CA PRO A 49 -9.47 16.72 -5.25
C PRO A 49 -8.52 16.50 -6.43
N THR A 50 -8.17 15.23 -6.67
CA THR A 50 -7.45 14.81 -7.87
C THR A 50 -8.24 15.11 -9.13
N ARG A 51 -9.57 15.02 -9.08
CA ARG A 51 -10.46 15.40 -10.17
C ARG A 51 -11.71 16.08 -9.62
N PHE A 52 -12.06 17.22 -10.20
CA PHE A 52 -13.27 17.96 -9.86
C PHE A 52 -14.12 18.18 -11.12
N ILE A 53 -15.40 17.83 -11.05
CA ILE A 53 -16.34 17.92 -12.16
C ILE A 53 -17.51 18.78 -11.68
N ALA A 54 -17.62 20.00 -12.19
CA ALA A 54 -18.72 20.91 -11.88
C ALA A 54 -19.76 20.93 -13.00
N ASN A 55 -21.03 20.89 -12.62
CA ASN A 55 -22.20 20.99 -13.47
C ASN A 55 -23.17 22.03 -12.91
N PRO A 56 -24.17 22.50 -13.69
CA PRO A 56 -25.15 23.49 -13.21
C PRO A 56 -25.93 23.09 -11.94
N THR A 57 -26.04 21.79 -11.65
CA THR A 57 -26.77 21.25 -10.50
C THR A 57 -25.88 20.91 -9.29
N GLY A 58 -24.56 21.07 -9.40
CA GLY A 58 -23.60 20.73 -8.37
C GLY A 58 -22.32 20.11 -8.93
N SER A 59 -21.51 19.52 -8.06
CA SER A 59 -20.22 18.97 -8.45
C SER A 59 -19.95 17.58 -7.88
N ILE A 60 -18.96 16.91 -8.47
CA ILE A 60 -18.35 15.68 -7.97
C ILE A 60 -16.86 15.93 -7.78
N ALA A 61 -16.37 15.62 -6.59
CA ALA A 61 -14.96 15.71 -6.23
C ALA A 61 -14.40 14.30 -5.97
N HIS A 62 -13.37 13.91 -6.72
CA HIS A 62 -12.66 12.65 -6.56
C HIS A 62 -11.28 12.90 -5.96
N PHE A 63 -10.96 12.17 -4.90
CA PHE A 63 -9.66 12.14 -4.26
C PHE A 63 -9.06 10.76 -4.43
N ILE A 64 -7.84 10.67 -4.93
CA ILE A 64 -7.03 9.46 -4.85
C ILE A 64 -6.24 9.54 -3.56
N VAL A 65 -6.59 8.71 -2.57
CA VAL A 65 -5.84 8.62 -1.31
C VAL A 65 -4.47 8.06 -1.64
N ALA A 66 -3.43 8.89 -1.48
CA ALA A 66 -2.06 8.48 -1.73
C ALA A 66 -1.54 7.62 -0.57
N ALA A 67 -0.56 6.77 -0.85
CA ALA A 67 -0.05 5.83 0.15
C ALA A 67 0.56 6.53 1.37
N ASP A 68 1.07 7.75 1.21
CA ASP A 68 1.69 8.57 2.24
C ASP A 68 0.71 9.45 3.02
N TRP A 69 -0.58 9.46 2.68
CA TRP A 69 -1.59 10.17 3.46
C TRP A 69 -1.64 9.63 4.89
N PRO A 70 -1.62 10.47 5.94
CA PRO A 70 -1.69 10.00 7.32
C PRO A 70 -2.93 9.14 7.60
N SER A 71 -2.80 8.12 8.44
CA SER A 71 -3.98 7.47 9.03
C SER A 71 -4.63 8.40 10.06
N GLY A 72 -5.96 8.41 10.10
CA GLY A 72 -6.76 9.09 11.11
C GLY A 72 -8.00 9.75 10.51
N ASP A 73 -8.58 10.69 11.24
CA ASP A 73 -9.82 11.37 10.88
C ASP A 73 -9.58 12.54 9.93
N TYR A 74 -10.28 12.51 8.80
CA TYR A 74 -10.27 13.56 7.79
C TYR A 74 -11.58 14.34 7.83
N GLN A 75 -11.49 15.64 7.57
CA GLN A 75 -12.64 16.51 7.45
C GLN A 75 -12.73 17.09 6.04
N LEU A 76 -13.92 16.96 5.43
CA LEU A 76 -14.24 17.63 4.17
C LEU A 76 -14.68 19.06 4.45
N SER A 77 -14.09 20.02 3.76
CA SER A 77 -14.48 21.42 3.84
C SER A 77 -14.67 22.00 2.44
N ILE A 78 -15.47 23.06 2.33
CA ILE A 78 -15.56 23.88 1.12
C ILE A 78 -15.06 25.27 1.50
N PRO A 79 -13.97 25.77 0.90
CA PRO A 79 -13.41 27.07 1.25
C PRO A 79 -14.46 28.19 1.14
N ASN A 80 -14.50 29.07 2.15
CA ASN A 80 -15.37 30.25 2.21
C ASN A 80 -16.88 29.98 2.14
N LEU A 81 -17.33 28.77 2.49
CA LEU A 81 -18.75 28.42 2.49
C LEU A 81 -19.27 28.27 3.92
N PRO A 82 -19.90 29.32 4.50
CA PRO A 82 -20.65 29.16 5.74
C PRO A 82 -21.92 28.36 5.46
N ILE A 83 -22.00 27.14 6.01
CA ILE A 83 -23.17 26.27 5.88
C ILE A 83 -23.97 26.28 7.20
N PRO A 84 -25.26 26.68 7.21
CA PRO A 84 -26.10 26.55 8.40
C PRO A 84 -26.44 25.07 8.69
N GLU A 85 -26.72 24.74 9.95
CA GLU A 85 -27.06 23.37 10.39
C GLU A 85 -28.22 22.73 9.61
N THR A 86 -29.13 23.55 9.07
CA THR A 86 -30.28 23.10 8.28
C THR A 86 -29.94 22.70 6.84
N HIS A 87 -28.73 22.98 6.38
CA HIS A 87 -28.34 22.71 5.00
C HIS A 87 -28.03 21.21 4.81
N PRO A 88 -28.44 20.58 3.70
CA PRO A 88 -28.23 19.14 3.48
C PRO A 88 -26.77 18.67 3.52
N LEU A 89 -25.83 19.56 3.19
CA LEU A 89 -24.38 19.28 3.23
C LEU A 89 -23.75 19.45 4.62
N PHE A 90 -24.48 19.98 5.61
CA PHE A 90 -23.90 20.29 6.92
C PHE A 90 -23.29 19.05 7.58
N SER A 91 -24.03 17.95 7.64
CA SER A 91 -23.53 16.70 8.22
C SER A 91 -22.32 16.14 7.46
N ILE A 92 -22.29 16.26 6.12
CA ILE A 92 -21.19 15.77 5.30
C ILE A 92 -19.90 16.56 5.56
N LEU A 93 -19.98 17.89 5.74
CA LEU A 93 -18.80 18.73 5.99
C LEU A 93 -18.34 18.74 7.46
N HIS A 94 -19.20 18.34 8.39
CA HIS A 94 -18.91 18.38 9.83
C HIS A 94 -18.78 16.99 10.47
N SER A 95 -18.99 15.91 9.72
CA SER A 95 -18.72 14.55 10.19
C SER A 95 -17.34 14.12 9.70
N PRO A 96 -16.40 13.81 10.61
CA PRO A 96 -15.14 13.23 10.19
C PRO A 96 -15.36 11.84 9.62
N PHE A 97 -14.45 11.42 8.74
CA PHE A 97 -14.36 10.03 8.31
C PHE A 97 -12.91 9.56 8.45
N SER A 98 -12.73 8.28 8.82
CA SER A 98 -11.40 7.76 9.13
C SER A 98 -10.78 7.09 7.90
N ILE A 99 -9.53 7.45 7.61
CA ILE A 99 -8.66 6.73 6.67
C ILE A 99 -7.67 5.93 7.52
N HIS A 100 -7.57 4.63 7.27
CA HIS A 100 -6.61 3.77 7.94
C HIS A 100 -5.70 3.11 6.92
N ASN A 101 -4.44 3.53 6.89
CA ASN A 101 -3.42 2.79 6.17
C ASN A 101 -3.00 1.54 6.92
N ARG A 102 -2.42 0.61 6.16
CA ARG A 102 -1.74 -0.56 6.72
C ARG A 102 -0.63 -0.12 7.69
N PRO A 103 -0.43 -0.83 8.81
CA PRO A 103 0.75 -0.64 9.64
C PRO A 103 2.03 -0.80 8.82
N ARG A 104 3.00 0.09 9.06
CA ARG A 104 4.29 0.12 8.37
C ARG A 104 5.42 -0.09 9.35
N GLN A 105 6.50 -0.70 8.87
CA GLN A 105 7.74 -0.81 9.60
C GLN A 105 8.76 0.16 9.01
N PHE A 106 9.43 0.94 9.85
CA PHE A 106 10.50 1.86 9.44
C PHE A 106 11.83 1.56 10.12
N THR A 107 11.80 0.71 11.14
CA THR A 107 12.99 0.23 11.85
C THR A 107 13.43 -1.09 11.24
N PRO A 108 14.68 -1.22 10.77
CA PRO A 108 15.18 -2.49 10.25
C PRO A 108 15.02 -3.62 11.28
N PRO A 109 14.42 -4.76 10.90
CA PRO A 109 14.41 -5.93 11.76
C PRO A 109 15.83 -6.51 11.88
N PRO A 110 16.11 -7.33 12.91
CA PRO A 110 17.26 -8.22 12.87
C PRO A 110 17.15 -9.14 11.65
N MET A 111 18.29 -9.49 11.07
CA MET A 111 18.36 -10.32 9.86
C MET A 111 19.58 -11.24 9.91
N ASP A 112 19.46 -12.44 9.35
CA ASP A 112 20.55 -13.43 9.36
C ASP A 112 21.79 -12.94 8.60
N ALA A 113 21.56 -12.29 7.45
CA ALA A 113 22.61 -11.80 6.58
C ALA A 113 22.28 -10.38 6.09
N PRO A 114 22.97 -9.34 6.60
CA PRO A 114 22.81 -7.99 6.10
C PRO A 114 23.36 -7.85 4.68
N LEU A 115 22.73 -6.98 3.91
CA LEU A 115 23.09 -6.61 2.54
C LEU A 115 22.89 -5.10 2.35
N ASP A 116 23.56 -4.52 1.35
CA ASP A 116 23.28 -3.16 0.91
C ASP A 116 23.24 -3.14 -0.62
N ALA A 117 22.15 -3.69 -1.17
CA ALA A 117 21.95 -3.80 -2.61
C ALA A 117 20.86 -2.83 -3.05
N ASN A 118 21.28 -1.72 -3.66
CA ASN A 118 20.40 -0.70 -4.20
C ASN A 118 19.97 -1.03 -5.63
N PHE A 119 18.67 -0.89 -5.90
CA PHE A 119 18.05 -1.07 -7.21
C PHE A 119 17.53 0.27 -7.71
N ASN A 120 18.40 1.01 -8.41
CA ASN A 120 18.07 2.26 -9.12
C ASN A 120 17.44 3.33 -8.21
N ASP A 121 17.91 3.45 -6.97
CA ASP A 121 17.40 4.38 -5.95
C ASP A 121 15.88 4.29 -5.72
N LEU A 122 15.31 3.11 -5.99
CA LEU A 122 13.90 2.81 -5.74
C LEU A 122 13.75 1.95 -4.50
N VAL A 123 14.52 0.87 -4.43
CA VAL A 123 14.47 -0.12 -3.36
C VAL A 123 15.89 -0.53 -3.00
N THR A 124 16.16 -0.64 -1.71
CA THR A 124 17.39 -1.25 -1.19
C THR A 124 17.05 -2.56 -0.50
N VAL A 125 17.68 -3.66 -0.89
CA VAL A 125 17.63 -4.92 -0.12
C VAL A 125 18.61 -4.77 1.04
N LEU A 126 18.06 -4.67 2.26
CA LEU A 126 18.81 -4.51 3.50
C LEU A 126 19.45 -5.80 3.98
N GLY A 127 18.93 -6.94 3.53
CA GLY A 127 19.38 -8.27 3.93
C GLY A 127 18.27 -9.30 3.82
N TYR A 128 18.54 -10.49 4.34
CA TYR A 128 17.62 -11.62 4.25
C TYR A 128 17.80 -12.62 5.40
N ASP A 129 16.76 -13.42 5.62
CA ASP A 129 16.75 -14.56 6.54
C ASP A 129 16.73 -15.88 5.77
N LEU A 130 17.52 -16.85 6.23
CA LEU A 130 17.63 -18.20 5.69
C LEU A 130 17.40 -19.23 6.80
N PRO A 131 16.13 -19.62 7.07
CA PRO A 131 15.84 -20.61 8.10
C PRO A 131 16.42 -21.99 7.77
N GLN A 132 16.78 -22.25 6.50
CA GLN A 132 17.63 -23.36 6.11
C GLN A 132 18.67 -22.95 5.07
N ARG A 133 19.80 -23.66 5.05
CA ARG A 133 20.94 -23.40 4.14
C ARG A 133 21.17 -24.51 3.12
N ARG A 134 20.34 -25.56 3.14
CA ARG A 134 20.39 -26.67 2.20
C ARG A 134 19.12 -26.67 1.37
N ALA A 135 19.29 -26.88 0.08
CA ALA A 135 18.22 -27.05 -0.89
C ALA A 135 18.13 -28.54 -1.26
N GLU A 136 16.91 -29.07 -1.35
CA GLU A 136 16.66 -30.45 -1.77
C GLU A 136 15.99 -30.44 -3.17
N PRO A 137 16.44 -31.29 -4.11
CA PRO A 137 15.81 -31.37 -5.42
C PRO A 137 14.32 -31.67 -5.33
N GLY A 138 13.51 -30.97 -6.11
CA GLY A 138 12.04 -31.06 -6.08
C GLY A 138 11.38 -30.45 -4.83
N GLY A 139 12.15 -29.86 -3.92
CA GLY A 139 11.66 -29.22 -2.70
C GLY A 139 11.32 -27.73 -2.85
N SER A 140 11.28 -27.03 -1.71
CA SER A 140 11.15 -25.57 -1.64
C SER A 140 12.25 -24.99 -0.75
N PHE A 141 12.78 -23.83 -1.13
CA PHE A 141 13.76 -23.08 -0.37
C PHE A 141 13.13 -21.81 0.22
N PRO A 142 12.97 -21.73 1.55
CA PRO A 142 12.43 -20.55 2.22
C PRO A 142 13.49 -19.46 2.31
N ILE A 143 13.11 -18.24 1.93
CA ILE A 143 13.92 -17.02 2.10
C ILE A 143 13.01 -15.86 2.45
N THR A 144 13.40 -15.03 3.42
CA THR A 144 12.75 -13.75 3.67
C THR A 144 13.67 -12.63 3.22
N LEU A 145 13.18 -11.74 2.34
CA LEU A 145 13.91 -10.53 1.95
C LEU A 145 13.42 -9.34 2.76
N HIS A 146 14.34 -8.52 3.28
CA HIS A 146 14.03 -7.24 3.91
C HIS A 146 14.38 -6.11 2.96
N MET A 147 13.36 -5.40 2.49
CA MET A 147 13.50 -4.37 1.45
C MET A 147 13.06 -3.02 1.98
N ARG A 148 13.86 -1.98 1.79
CA ARG A 148 13.49 -0.59 2.10
C ARG A 148 13.12 0.17 0.84
N ALA A 149 11.99 0.86 0.88
CA ALA A 149 11.61 1.85 -0.11
C ALA A 149 12.47 3.10 0.04
N GLU A 150 13.16 3.53 -1.01
CA GLU A 150 13.93 4.78 -0.97
C GLU A 150 13.06 5.98 -1.40
N ARG A 151 11.97 5.72 -2.11
CA ARG A 151 11.00 6.72 -2.57
C ARG A 151 9.64 6.11 -2.86
N THR A 152 8.61 6.94 -2.96
CA THR A 152 7.29 6.51 -3.47
C THR A 152 7.42 6.01 -4.91
N MET A 153 6.95 4.78 -5.18
CA MET A 153 7.04 4.18 -6.51
C MET A 153 5.86 4.58 -7.40
N GLY A 154 6.15 4.93 -8.65
CA GLY A 154 5.15 5.18 -9.69
C GLY A 154 4.78 3.97 -10.54
N ARG A 155 5.36 2.79 -10.26
CA ARG A 155 5.12 1.54 -11.01
C ARG A 155 5.14 0.31 -10.10
N HIS A 156 4.45 -0.74 -10.54
CA HIS A 156 4.51 -2.07 -9.96
C HIS A 156 5.87 -2.71 -10.28
N LEU A 157 6.58 -3.20 -9.26
CA LEU A 157 7.76 -4.04 -9.43
C LEU A 157 7.42 -5.48 -9.04
N ALA A 158 8.00 -6.44 -9.76
CA ALA A 158 8.05 -7.84 -9.37
C ALA A 158 9.42 -8.13 -8.73
N ILE A 159 9.43 -9.00 -7.72
CA ILE A 159 10.65 -9.49 -7.08
C ILE A 159 10.92 -10.89 -7.60
N PHE A 160 12.15 -11.09 -8.07
CA PHE A 160 12.63 -12.33 -8.67
C PHE A 160 13.59 -13.00 -7.69
N ASN A 161 13.28 -14.23 -7.26
CA ASN A 161 14.17 -15.05 -6.46
C ASN A 161 14.53 -16.29 -7.27
N HIS A 162 15.76 -16.36 -7.78
CA HIS A 162 16.23 -17.48 -8.60
C HIS A 162 17.37 -18.21 -7.89
N LEU A 163 17.31 -19.54 -7.87
CA LEU A 163 18.38 -20.40 -7.37
C LEU A 163 19.25 -20.81 -8.54
N LEU A 164 20.55 -20.50 -8.48
CA LEU A 164 21.51 -20.84 -9.51
C LEU A 164 22.49 -21.90 -8.98
N ASP A 165 22.88 -22.86 -9.84
CA ASP A 165 23.98 -23.78 -9.54
C ASP A 165 25.35 -23.15 -9.80
N VAL A 166 26.41 -23.96 -9.64
CA VAL A 166 27.80 -23.52 -9.82
C VAL A 166 28.14 -23.11 -11.26
N ASP A 167 27.35 -23.57 -12.23
CA ASP A 167 27.47 -23.23 -13.65
C ASP A 167 26.55 -22.05 -14.03
N LEU A 168 25.94 -21.40 -13.02
CA LEU A 168 24.96 -20.31 -13.15
C LEU A 168 23.68 -20.72 -13.87
N ILE A 169 23.35 -22.01 -13.89
CA ILE A 169 22.10 -22.51 -14.44
C ILE A 169 21.03 -22.40 -13.37
N GLN A 170 19.87 -21.83 -13.72
CA GLN A 170 18.73 -21.77 -12.83
C GLN A 170 18.19 -23.17 -12.52
N ARG A 171 18.05 -23.48 -11.23
CA ARG A 171 17.54 -24.75 -10.67
C ARG A 171 16.27 -24.55 -9.86
N GLY A 172 15.60 -23.41 -10.02
CA GLY A 172 14.45 -23.05 -9.23
C GLY A 172 14.22 -21.54 -9.22
N GLY A 173 12.99 -21.11 -8.98
CA GLY A 173 12.70 -19.69 -8.88
C GLY A 173 11.23 -19.35 -8.65
N VAL A 174 11.01 -18.16 -8.10
CA VAL A 174 9.68 -17.57 -7.95
C VAL A 174 9.74 -16.06 -8.20
N ASP A 175 8.78 -15.62 -9.02
CA ASP A 175 8.63 -14.23 -9.44
C ASP A 175 7.24 -13.75 -9.06
N ARG A 176 7.14 -12.80 -8.12
CA ARG A 176 5.84 -12.29 -7.70
C ARG A 176 5.87 -10.83 -7.23
N ILE A 177 4.68 -10.26 -7.18
CA ILE A 177 4.44 -9.00 -6.47
C ILE A 177 4.70 -9.23 -4.97
N PRO A 178 5.27 -8.24 -4.25
CA PRO A 178 5.51 -8.37 -2.82
C PRO A 178 4.26 -8.70 -2.00
N GLN A 179 4.46 -9.48 -0.93
CA GLN A 179 3.47 -9.93 0.05
C GLN A 179 2.07 -10.18 -0.53
N ASN A 180 1.96 -10.99 -1.59
CA ASN A 180 0.70 -11.38 -2.21
C ASN A 180 -0.30 -10.21 -2.35
N PHE A 181 0.08 -9.22 -3.19
CA PHE A 181 -0.67 -8.01 -3.56
C PHE A 181 -0.41 -6.73 -2.77
N TYR A 182 0.56 -6.70 -1.85
CA TYR A 182 1.10 -5.43 -1.34
C TYR A 182 2.10 -4.80 -2.32
N THR A 183 1.54 -4.27 -3.41
CA THR A 183 2.31 -3.67 -4.50
C THR A 183 3.23 -2.54 -4.03
N THR A 184 4.38 -2.40 -4.69
CA THR A 184 5.32 -1.29 -4.50
C THR A 184 4.69 0.09 -4.67
N LEU A 185 3.55 0.23 -5.37
CA LEU A 185 2.81 1.50 -5.42
C LEU A 185 2.32 2.01 -4.06
N LEU A 186 2.26 1.12 -3.06
CA LEU A 186 1.78 1.43 -1.71
C LEU A 186 2.92 1.68 -0.71
N TRP A 187 4.17 1.46 -1.13
CA TRP A 187 5.33 1.66 -0.28
C TRP A 187 5.65 3.16 -0.20
N VAL A 188 6.03 3.63 0.98
CA VAL A 188 6.43 5.03 1.20
C VAL A 188 7.92 5.13 1.53
N PRO A 189 8.56 6.28 1.33
CA PRO A 189 9.99 6.44 1.61
C PRO A 189 10.35 6.00 3.04
N GLY A 190 11.40 5.20 3.17
CA GLY A 190 11.87 4.63 4.43
C GLY A 190 11.12 3.39 4.90
N GLU A 191 9.97 3.03 4.30
CA GLU A 191 9.22 1.83 4.67
C GLU A 191 10.03 0.58 4.39
N ILE A 192 10.01 -0.36 5.33
CA ILE A 192 10.68 -1.65 5.26
C ILE A 192 9.62 -2.74 5.13
N VAL A 193 9.70 -3.48 4.03
CA VAL A 193 8.81 -4.58 3.70
C VAL A 193 9.61 -5.87 3.75
N SER A 194 9.33 -6.69 4.75
CA SER A 194 9.83 -8.06 4.86
C SER A 194 8.90 -9.00 4.11
N ASP A 195 9.40 -9.77 3.15
CA ASP A 195 8.58 -10.66 2.34
C ASP A 195 9.18 -12.07 2.28
N ALA A 196 8.39 -13.06 2.67
CA ALA A 196 8.80 -14.46 2.74
C ALA A 196 8.43 -15.20 1.45
N TYR A 197 9.39 -15.91 0.89
CA TYR A 197 9.26 -16.67 -0.35
C TYR A 197 9.52 -18.15 -0.09
N GLU A 198 8.72 -18.98 -0.73
CA GLU A 198 8.95 -20.40 -0.87
C GLU A 198 9.40 -20.63 -2.31
N VAL A 199 10.71 -20.73 -2.53
CA VAL A 199 11.29 -20.82 -3.86
C VAL A 199 11.31 -22.29 -4.29
N PRO A 200 10.49 -22.71 -5.28
CA PRO A 200 10.49 -24.10 -5.73
C PRO A 200 11.84 -24.45 -6.37
N ILE A 201 12.31 -25.67 -6.12
CA ILE A 201 13.57 -26.22 -6.61
C ILE A 201 13.25 -27.30 -7.65
N ASP A 202 13.96 -27.29 -8.77
CA ASP A 202 13.85 -28.29 -9.82
C ASP A 202 14.30 -29.68 -9.31
N PRO A 203 13.77 -30.79 -9.86
CA PRO A 203 14.15 -32.16 -9.49
C PRO A 203 15.58 -32.57 -9.85
#